data_AF-A0A6B3GBL2-F1
#
_entry.id   AF-A0A6B3GBL2-F1
#
_cell.length_a   1.000
_cell.length_b   1.000
_cell.length_c   1.000
_cell.angle_alpha   90.00
_cell.angle_beta   90.00
_cell.angle_gamma   90.00
#
_symmetry.space_group_name_H-M   'P 1'
#
loop_
_entity.id
_entity.type
_entity.pdbx_description
1 polymer ?
#
loop_
_entity_poly.entity_id
_entity_poly.type
_entity_poly.pdbx_seq_one_letter_code
_entity_poly.pdbx_strand_id
1 'polypeptide(L)'
;MSLPAKVFEAYRNAEARLGRAMPGCRLSWPVLAAIGQVESAQARGGALTADGTTVNPIIGPALDGEGFAAISDTDQGRLDGDTRWDRAVGPMQFIPSTWAAWGTDGNDDGTATPHNMYDAALTAGRYLCAGDRDLTG
;
A
#
# COMPACT_ATOMS: atom_id res chain seq x y z
N MET A 1 -19.14 -9.19 2.94
CA MET A 1 -17.67 -9.13 3.12
C MET A 1 -17.42 -8.56 4.51
N SER A 2 -16.70 -9.26 5.39
CA SER A 2 -16.25 -8.71 6.68
C SER A 2 -14.82 -8.19 6.53
N LEU A 3 -14.49 -7.11 7.23
CA LEU A 3 -13.13 -6.57 7.26
C LEU A 3 -12.31 -7.34 8.32
N PRO A 4 -11.20 -8.01 7.96
CA PRO A 4 -10.38 -8.74 8.93
C PRO A 4 -9.82 -7.82 10.01
N ALA A 5 -9.79 -8.28 11.26
CA ALA A 5 -9.45 -7.44 12.41
C ALA A 5 -8.07 -6.77 12.29
N LYS A 6 -7.05 -7.50 11.82
CA LYS A 6 -5.70 -6.97 11.65
C LYS A 6 -5.60 -5.93 10.54
N VAL A 7 -6.34 -6.13 9.45
CA VAL A 7 -6.43 -5.17 8.34
C VAL A 7 -7.13 -3.89 8.80
N PHE A 8 -8.24 -4.02 9.53
CA PHE A 8 -8.91 -2.88 10.15
C PHE A 8 -8.01 -2.10 11.10
N GLU A 9 -7.25 -2.81 11.94
CA GLU A 9 -6.28 -2.22 12.86
C GLU A 9 -5.24 -1.36 12.12
N ALA A 10 -4.70 -1.87 11.00
CA ALA A 10 -3.75 -1.13 10.17
C ALA A 10 -4.34 0.17 9.60
N TYR A 11 -5.58 0.15 9.09
CA TYR A 11 -6.22 1.37 8.58
C TYR A 11 -6.52 2.39 9.69
N ARG A 12 -6.98 1.92 10.86
CA ARG A 12 -7.22 2.78 12.04
C ARG A 12 -5.92 3.39 12.55
N ASN A 13 -4.83 2.62 12.54
CA ASN A 13 -3.51 3.09 12.89
C ASN A 13 -3.06 4.20 11.93
N ALA A 14 -3.19 3.99 10.62
CA ALA A 14 -2.85 4.99 9.61
C ALA A 14 -3.67 6.29 9.79
N GLU A 15 -5.00 6.21 9.91
CA GLU A 15 -5.85 7.38 10.18
C GLU A 15 -5.41 8.14 11.43
N ALA A 16 -5.17 7.44 12.55
CA ALA A 16 -4.77 8.07 13.80
C ALA A 16 -3.39 8.75 13.70
N ARG A 17 -2.44 8.14 12.98
CA ARG A 17 -1.11 8.70 12.75
C ARG A 17 -1.18 9.94 11.85
N LEU A 18 -1.92 9.87 10.76
CA LEU A 18 -2.10 10.97 9.81
C LEU A 18 -2.87 12.13 10.45
N GLY A 19 -3.87 11.85 11.29
CA GLY A 19 -4.58 12.89 12.03
C GLY A 19 -3.69 13.69 12.98
N ARG A 20 -2.61 13.09 13.50
CA ARG A 20 -1.60 13.78 14.31
C ARG A 20 -0.55 14.50 13.46
N ALA A 21 -0.04 13.84 12.41
CA ALA A 21 1.06 14.36 11.60
C ALA A 21 0.59 15.41 10.56
N MET A 22 -0.62 15.26 10.03
CA MET A 22 -1.20 16.08 8.95
C MET A 22 -2.69 16.36 9.24
N PRO A 23 -3.00 17.15 10.28
CA PRO A 23 -4.39 17.37 10.72
C PRO A 23 -5.30 17.99 9.64
N GLY A 24 -4.73 18.69 8.64
CA GLY A 24 -5.47 19.24 7.50
C GLY A 24 -5.96 18.21 6.48
N CYS A 25 -5.33 17.03 6.41
CA CYS A 25 -5.64 16.01 5.42
C CYS A 25 -7.04 15.39 5.61
N ARG A 26 -7.46 15.16 6.87
CA ARG A 26 -8.77 14.58 7.23
C ARG A 26 -9.09 13.26 6.49
N LEU A 27 -8.08 12.49 6.10
CA LEU A 27 -8.26 11.17 5.53
C LEU A 27 -8.94 10.25 6.55
N SER A 28 -9.99 9.55 6.12
CA SER A 28 -10.66 8.55 6.96
C SER A 28 -10.28 7.13 6.59
N TRP A 29 -10.20 6.25 7.59
CA TRP A 29 -9.84 4.84 7.40
C TRP A 29 -10.70 4.09 6.36
N PRO A 30 -12.01 4.39 6.14
CA PRO A 30 -12.80 3.73 5.10
C PRO A 30 -12.27 3.97 3.68
N VAL A 31 -11.61 5.10 3.41
CA VAL A 31 -10.99 5.37 2.11
C VAL A 31 -9.86 4.37 1.87
N LEU A 32 -9.00 4.16 2.86
CA LEU A 32 -7.93 3.16 2.80
C LEU A 32 -8.52 1.74 2.65
N ALA A 33 -9.61 1.44 3.35
CA ALA A 33 -10.30 0.17 3.22
C ALA A 33 -10.89 -0.05 1.83
N ALA A 34 -11.44 0.98 1.18
CA ALA A 34 -11.93 0.89 -0.18
C ALA A 34 -10.80 0.59 -1.18
N ILE A 35 -9.65 1.25 -1.03
CA ILE A 35 -8.46 0.98 -1.84
C ILE A 35 -8.00 -0.46 -1.63
N GLY A 36 -7.72 -0.88 -0.39
CA GLY A 36 -7.27 -2.24 -0.13
C GLY A 36 -8.28 -3.33 -0.53
N GLN A 37 -9.57 -3.00 -0.62
CA GLN A 37 -10.58 -3.92 -1.15
C GLN A 37 -10.38 -4.17 -2.64
N VAL A 38 -10.20 -3.10 -3.42
CA VAL A 38 -10.04 -3.15 -4.87
C VAL A 38 -8.68 -3.77 -5.22
N GLU A 39 -7.63 -3.34 -4.52
CA GLU A 39 -6.26 -3.69 -4.86
C GLU A 39 -5.88 -5.13 -4.52
N SER A 40 -6.41 -5.69 -3.42
CA SER A 40 -5.97 -7.01 -2.95
C SER A 40 -7.04 -7.82 -2.24
N ALA A 41 -8.30 -7.39 -2.26
CA ALA A 41 -9.38 -7.96 -1.46
C ALA A 41 -9.00 -8.04 0.03
N GLN A 42 -8.53 -6.93 0.61
CA GLN A 42 -8.08 -6.81 2.00
C GLN A 42 -6.91 -7.75 2.32
N ALA A 43 -5.82 -7.67 1.54
CA ALA A 43 -4.67 -8.56 1.68
C ALA A 43 -5.05 -10.05 1.58
N ARG A 44 -5.81 -10.41 0.54
CA ARG A 44 -6.35 -11.76 0.29
C ARG A 44 -7.18 -12.27 1.48
N GLY A 45 -8.09 -11.44 1.99
CA GLY A 45 -8.95 -11.79 3.13
C GLY A 45 -8.24 -11.78 4.48
N GLY A 46 -7.19 -10.96 4.63
CA GLY A 46 -6.44 -10.82 5.87
C GLY A 46 -5.44 -11.95 6.10
N ALA A 47 -4.86 -12.50 5.02
CA ALA A 47 -3.78 -13.47 5.07
C ALA A 47 -2.47 -12.78 5.52
N LEU A 48 -2.45 -12.36 6.78
CA LEU A 48 -1.39 -11.59 7.42
C LEU A 48 -0.78 -12.38 8.58
N THR A 49 0.50 -12.19 8.81
CA THR A 49 1.20 -12.58 10.03
C THR A 49 0.81 -11.68 11.20
N ALA A 50 1.30 -11.98 12.40
CA ALA A 50 0.96 -11.26 13.63
C ALA A 50 1.38 -9.77 13.59
N ASP A 51 2.52 -9.48 12.96
CA ASP A 51 3.09 -8.15 12.71
C ASP A 51 2.43 -7.42 11.53
N GLY A 52 1.50 -8.05 10.82
CA GLY A 52 0.77 -7.45 9.70
C GLY A 52 1.38 -7.67 8.32
N THR A 53 2.44 -8.47 8.21
CA THR A 53 3.07 -8.82 6.92
C THR A 53 2.22 -9.84 6.15
N THR A 54 2.07 -9.66 4.84
CA THR A 54 1.34 -10.62 4.00
C THR A 54 2.02 -11.99 4.02
N VAL A 55 1.27 -13.06 4.30
CA VAL A 55 1.79 -14.44 4.38
C VAL A 55 2.45 -14.88 3.07
N ASN A 56 1.90 -14.46 1.94
CA ASN A 56 2.50 -14.64 0.62
C ASN A 56 2.62 -13.29 -0.07
N PRO A 57 3.68 -13.04 -0.85
CA PRO A 57 3.80 -11.83 -1.65
C PRO A 57 2.55 -11.61 -2.52
N ILE A 58 2.11 -10.34 -2.55
CA ILE A 58 1.06 -9.85 -3.43
C ILE A 58 1.75 -9.01 -4.49
N ILE A 59 1.93 -9.58 -5.68
CA ILE A 59 2.57 -8.96 -6.83
C ILE A 59 1.54 -8.90 -7.96
N GLY A 60 1.39 -7.72 -8.55
CA GLY A 60 0.50 -7.44 -9.66
C GLY A 60 1.07 -7.87 -11.02
N PRO A 61 0.33 -7.61 -12.11
CA PRO A 61 0.82 -7.83 -13.47
C PRO A 61 2.02 -6.91 -13.79
N ALA A 62 2.77 -7.29 -14.83
CA ALA A 62 3.84 -6.45 -15.35
C ALA A 62 3.27 -5.16 -15.93
N LEU A 63 3.95 -4.05 -15.67
CA LEU A 63 3.67 -2.75 -16.27
C LEU A 63 4.50 -2.64 -17.56
N ASP A 64 4.15 -3.44 -18.57
CA ASP A 64 4.95 -3.63 -19.80
C ASP A 64 4.41 -2.90 -21.03
N GLY A 65 3.30 -2.16 -20.89
CA GLY A 65 2.62 -1.50 -21.99
C GLY A 65 1.51 -2.34 -22.65
N GLU A 66 1.33 -3.60 -22.24
CA GLU A 66 0.28 -4.49 -22.74
C GLU A 66 -0.88 -4.58 -21.73
N GLY A 67 -1.83 -3.65 -21.85
CA GLY A 67 -2.98 -3.57 -20.95
C GLY A 67 -2.75 -2.76 -19.67
N PHE A 68 -1.50 -2.44 -19.34
CA PHE A 68 -1.10 -1.50 -18.30
C PHE A 68 -0.11 -0.46 -18.84
N ALA A 69 0.15 0.60 -18.09
CA ALA A 69 1.20 1.57 -18.44
C ALA A 69 2.57 0.87 -18.50
N ALA A 70 3.45 1.29 -19.41
CA ALA A 70 4.81 0.78 -19.47
C ALA A 70 5.70 1.50 -18.44
N ILE A 71 6.21 0.77 -17.44
CA ILE A 71 7.11 1.27 -16.41
C ILE A 71 8.30 0.31 -16.30
N SER A 72 9.44 0.73 -16.85
CA SER A 72 10.69 -0.05 -16.73
C SER A 72 11.10 -0.19 -15.27
N ASP A 73 11.78 -1.29 -14.96
CA ASP A 73 12.31 -1.59 -13.61
C ASP A 73 13.01 -0.38 -12.98
N THR A 74 12.61 -0.06 -11.75
CA THR A 74 13.14 1.08 -10.99
C THR A 74 13.91 0.68 -9.74
N ASP A 75 13.94 -0.60 -9.39
CA ASP A 75 14.54 -1.08 -8.14
C ASP A 75 15.42 -2.33 -8.27
N GLN A 76 15.75 -2.73 -9.51
CA GLN A 76 16.56 -3.90 -9.82
C GLN A 76 15.88 -5.20 -9.38
N GLY A 77 14.55 -5.25 -9.47
CA GLY A 77 13.70 -6.38 -9.07
C GLY A 77 13.67 -6.64 -7.57
N ARG A 78 13.98 -5.64 -6.74
CA ARG A 78 14.12 -5.81 -5.29
C ARG A 78 12.78 -6.04 -4.60
N LEU A 79 11.72 -5.37 -5.05
CA LEU A 79 10.39 -5.45 -4.43
C LEU A 79 9.47 -6.45 -5.13
N ASP A 80 9.63 -6.69 -6.43
CA ASP A 80 8.74 -7.55 -7.21
C ASP A 80 9.41 -8.73 -7.92
N GLY A 81 10.75 -8.79 -7.92
CA GLY A 81 11.53 -9.85 -8.56
C GLY A 81 11.70 -9.71 -10.08
N ASP A 82 11.19 -8.64 -10.70
CA ASP A 82 11.26 -8.40 -12.14
C ASP A 82 12.33 -7.35 -12.45
N THR A 83 13.33 -7.72 -13.26
CA THR A 83 14.47 -6.83 -13.59
C THR A 83 14.27 -6.08 -14.90
N ARG A 84 13.07 -6.13 -15.46
CA ARG A 84 12.73 -5.48 -16.73
C ARG A 84 11.59 -4.49 -16.59
N TRP A 85 10.53 -4.89 -15.89
CA TRP A 85 9.31 -4.09 -15.74
C TRP A 85 8.89 -4.08 -14.28
N ASP A 86 8.58 -2.90 -13.77
CA ASP A 86 7.99 -2.76 -12.44
C ASP A 86 6.61 -3.44 -12.39
N ARG A 87 6.24 -3.93 -11.21
CA ARG A 87 4.93 -4.48 -10.89
C ARG A 87 4.38 -3.82 -9.65
N ALA A 88 3.06 -3.73 -9.54
CA ALA A 88 2.45 -3.26 -8.31
C ALA A 88 2.65 -4.26 -7.15
N VAL A 89 3.09 -3.78 -5.99
CA VAL A 89 3.56 -4.59 -4.85
C VAL A 89 2.72 -4.35 -3.61
N GLY A 90 2.41 -5.43 -2.89
CA GLY A 90 1.77 -5.37 -1.58
C GLY A 90 0.24 -5.25 -1.60
N PRO A 91 -0.40 -5.18 -0.42
CA PRO A 91 -1.85 -5.16 -0.30
C PRO A 91 -2.49 -3.84 -0.78
N MET A 92 -1.69 -2.79 -0.96
CA MET A 92 -2.09 -1.49 -1.50
C MET A 92 -1.49 -1.21 -2.90
N GLN A 93 -0.90 -2.23 -3.54
CA GLN A 93 -0.46 -2.22 -4.95
C GLN A 93 0.42 -1.01 -5.33
N PHE A 94 1.51 -0.78 -4.59
CA PHE A 94 2.47 0.28 -4.89
C PHE A 94 3.41 -0.08 -6.03
N ILE A 95 3.66 0.87 -6.93
CA ILE A 95 4.78 0.78 -7.87
C ILE A 95 6.10 0.98 -7.09
N PRO A 96 7.18 0.21 -7.38
CA PRO A 96 8.45 0.30 -6.67
C PRO A 96 9.02 1.71 -6.55
N SER A 97 8.98 2.51 -7.62
CA SER A 97 9.39 3.92 -7.58
C SER A 97 8.56 4.79 -6.63
N THR A 98 7.24 4.59 -6.55
CA THR A 98 6.38 5.26 -5.57
C THR A 98 6.74 4.82 -4.15
N TRP A 99 6.99 3.53 -3.93
CA TRP A 99 7.42 3.03 -2.62
C TRP A 99 8.77 3.61 -2.20
N ALA A 100 9.72 3.74 -3.11
CA ALA A 100 11.03 4.32 -2.84
C ALA A 100 10.93 5.78 -2.35
N ALA A 101 9.94 6.54 -2.85
CA ALA A 101 9.72 7.93 -2.45
C ALA A 101 8.86 8.10 -1.19
N TRP A 102 7.89 7.21 -0.95
CA TRP A 102 6.84 7.41 0.06
C TRP A 102 6.80 6.37 1.16
N GLY A 103 7.50 5.25 1.01
CA GLY A 103 7.52 4.11 1.94
C GLY A 103 7.73 4.58 3.37
N THR A 104 6.82 4.17 4.25
CA THR A 104 6.78 4.60 5.66
C THR A 104 6.58 3.38 6.54
N ASP A 105 7.41 3.27 7.57
CA ASP A 105 7.26 2.28 8.64
C ASP A 105 6.00 2.60 9.46
N GLY A 106 5.01 1.72 9.32
CA GLY A 106 3.66 1.82 9.85
C GLY A 106 3.48 1.13 11.19
N ASN A 107 4.27 0.10 11.49
CA ASN A 107 4.21 -0.69 12.71
C ASN A 107 5.36 -0.40 13.71
N ASP A 108 6.28 0.50 13.37
CA ASP A 108 7.44 0.92 14.16
C ASP A 108 8.44 -0.21 14.43
N ASP A 109 8.59 -1.16 13.49
CA ASP A 109 9.56 -2.26 13.60
C ASP A 109 10.97 -1.91 13.06
N GLY A 110 11.12 -0.70 12.51
CA GLY A 110 12.36 -0.19 11.93
C GLY A 110 12.53 -0.49 10.44
N THR A 111 11.59 -1.19 9.80
CA THR A 111 11.65 -1.58 8.39
C THR A 111 10.36 -1.25 7.65
N ALA A 112 10.45 -0.38 6.64
CA ALA A 112 9.31 -0.14 5.75
C ALA A 112 9.29 -1.14 4.58
N THR A 113 8.26 -1.98 4.51
CA THR A 113 8.05 -2.93 3.41
C THR A 113 6.65 -2.83 2.80
N PRO A 114 6.50 -2.87 1.46
CA PRO A 114 5.18 -2.78 0.83
C PRO A 114 4.31 -3.99 1.18
N HIS A 115 4.90 -5.09 1.65
CA HIS A 115 4.18 -6.29 2.08
C HIS A 115 3.64 -6.23 3.51
N ASN A 116 3.97 -5.20 4.30
CA ASN A 116 3.36 -5.02 5.61
C ASN A 116 2.12 -4.12 5.49
N MET A 117 0.99 -4.58 6.04
CA MET A 117 -0.30 -3.90 5.94
C MET A 117 -0.29 -2.53 6.63
N TYR A 118 0.42 -2.37 7.75
CA TYR A 118 0.52 -1.10 8.46
C TYR A 118 1.34 -0.10 7.65
N ASP A 119 2.48 -0.53 7.13
CA ASP A 119 3.36 0.30 6.29
C ASP A 119 2.65 0.73 5.02
N ALA A 120 2.01 -0.21 4.33
CA ALA A 120 1.26 0.03 3.11
C ALA A 120 0.08 0.98 3.35
N ALA A 121 -0.69 0.79 4.42
CA ALA A 121 -1.81 1.67 4.76
C ALA A 121 -1.35 3.09 5.11
N LEU A 122 -0.30 3.23 5.92
CA LEU A 122 0.24 4.53 6.30
C LEU A 122 0.85 5.24 5.09
N THR A 123 1.62 4.53 4.26
CA THR A 123 2.21 5.06 3.03
C THR A 123 1.11 5.54 2.07
N ALA A 124 0.04 4.76 1.90
CA ALA A 124 -1.09 5.14 1.04
C ALA A 124 -1.76 6.41 1.55
N GLY A 125 -1.99 6.48 2.85
CA GLY A 125 -2.57 7.66 3.44
C GLY A 125 -1.68 8.89 3.34
N ARG A 126 -0.36 8.76 3.52
CA ARG A 126 0.58 9.87 3.29
C ARG A 126 0.57 10.35 1.84
N TYR A 127 0.57 9.41 0.89
CA TYR A 127 0.53 9.72 -0.53
C TYR A 127 -0.75 10.46 -0.91
N LEU A 128 -1.91 10.00 -0.41
CA LEU A 128 -3.20 10.68 -0.60
C LEU A 128 -3.23 12.06 0.06
N CYS A 129 -2.69 12.19 1.28
CA CYS A 129 -2.63 13.47 1.98
C CYS A 129 -1.72 14.50 1.31
N ALA A 130 -0.73 14.06 0.54
CA ALA A 130 0.19 14.93 -0.17
C ALA A 130 -0.34 15.41 -1.53
N GLY A 131 -1.34 14.72 -2.09
CA GLY A 131 -1.96 15.07 -3.36
C GLY A 131 -3.30 15.77 -3.17
N ASP A 132 -3.42 17.01 -3.63
CA ASP A 132 -4.70 17.63 -4.04
C ASP A 132 -5.25 16.91 -5.30
N ARG A 133 -5.45 15.58 -5.26
CA ARG A 133 -6.02 14.83 -6.38
C ARG A 133 -7.49 14.58 -6.10
N ASP A 134 -8.31 15.40 -6.77
CA ASP A 134 -9.69 15.12 -7.08
C ASP A 134 -9.82 13.66 -7.57
N LEU A 135 -10.55 12.84 -6.83
CA LEU A 135 -10.81 11.43 -7.14
C LEU A 135 -12.08 11.27 -8.00
N THR A 136 -12.46 12.31 -8.75
CA THR A 136 -13.51 12.23 -9.76
C THR A 136 -12.91 12.08 -11.16
N GLY A 137 -13.15 10.93 -11.78
CA GLY A 137 -12.78 10.61 -13.16
C GLY A 137 -13.30 9.25 -13.55
#